data_AF-A0A3M1C1A8-F1
#
_entry.id   AF-A0A3M1C1A8-F1
#
_cell.length_a   1.000
_cell.length_b   1.000
_cell.length_c   1.000
_cell.angle_alpha   90.00
_cell.angle_beta   90.00
_cell.angle_gamma   90.00
#
_symmetry.space_group_name_H-M   'P 1'
#
loop_
_entity.id
_entity.type
_entity.pdbx_description
1 polymer ?
#
loop_
_entity_poly.entity_id
_entity_poly.type
_entity_poly.pdbx_seq_one_letter_code
_entity_poly.pdbx_strand_id
1 'polypeptide(L)'
;MKTKKDKNENPWIYIQNAKNILKEKAGKDGEFYEHPKYVRAAGHLAYMGVLIALDELMKHSDITKKSRKKVEDYQEFLGNRNRKMLTYFNEAYELL
;
A
#
# COMPACT_ATOMS: atom_id res chain seq x y z
N MET A 1 -12.34 -14.69 -26.34
CA MET A 1 -11.29 -14.80 -25.30
C MET A 1 -10.91 -13.39 -24.88
N LYS A 2 -11.38 -12.92 -23.71
CA LYS A 2 -10.98 -11.58 -23.21
C LYS A 2 -9.52 -11.69 -22.79
N THR A 3 -8.63 -10.99 -23.49
CA THR A 3 -7.24 -10.81 -23.09
C THR A 3 -7.22 -10.26 -21.66
N LYS A 4 -6.27 -10.74 -20.82
CA LYS A 4 -6.01 -10.30 -19.44
C LYS A 4 -5.48 -8.85 -19.41
N LYS A 5 -6.11 -7.94 -20.14
CA LYS A 5 -5.74 -6.54 -20.30
C LYS A 5 -6.39 -5.78 -19.13
N ASP A 6 -5.56 -5.47 -18.14
CA ASP A 6 -5.72 -4.39 -17.17
C ASP A 6 -7.00 -4.43 -16.31
N LYS A 7 -7.09 -5.43 -15.42
CA LYS A 7 -7.79 -5.16 -14.15
C LYS A 7 -6.87 -4.29 -13.32
N ASN A 8 -6.96 -2.97 -13.51
CA ASN A 8 -6.37 -2.03 -12.56
C ASN A 8 -7.07 -2.26 -11.21
N GLU A 9 -6.39 -2.95 -10.31
CA GLU A 9 -6.88 -3.15 -8.96
C GLU A 9 -6.99 -1.77 -8.30
N ASN A 10 -8.18 -1.44 -7.79
CA ASN A 10 -8.40 -0.14 -7.16
C ASN A 10 -7.71 -0.12 -5.79
N PRO A 11 -6.63 0.69 -5.60
CA PRO A 11 -5.90 0.76 -4.33
C PRO A 11 -6.79 1.12 -3.13
N TRP A 12 -7.86 1.90 -3.36
CA TRP A 12 -8.78 2.32 -2.31
C TRP A 12 -9.53 1.17 -1.66
N ILE A 13 -9.78 0.07 -2.40
CA ILE A 13 -10.43 -1.12 -1.87
C ILE A 13 -9.56 -1.75 -0.77
N TYR A 14 -8.24 -1.79 -0.97
CA TYR A 14 -7.29 -2.31 0.01
C TYR A 14 -7.29 -1.49 1.30
N ILE A 15 -7.25 -0.16 1.16
CA ILE A 15 -7.34 0.77 2.30
C ILE A 15 -8.67 0.61 3.05
N GLN A 16 -9.79 0.49 2.33
CA GLN A 16 -11.10 0.33 2.95
C GLN A 16 -11.21 -1.02 3.68
N ASN A 17 -10.69 -2.09 3.10
CA ASN A 17 -10.68 -3.41 3.73
C ASN A 17 -9.79 -3.42 4.99
N ALA A 18 -8.65 -2.75 4.97
CA ALA A 18 -7.79 -2.60 6.14
C ALA A 18 -8.53 -1.89 7.29
N LYS A 19 -9.24 -0.79 6.98
CA LYS A 19 -10.10 -0.10 7.95
C LYS A 19 -11.20 -1.00 8.51
N ASN A 20 -11.84 -1.81 7.66
CA ASN A 20 -12.87 -2.74 8.09
C ASN A 20 -12.31 -3.83 9.02
N ILE A 21 -11.11 -4.37 8.73
CA ILE A 21 -10.44 -5.34 9.62
C ILE A 21 -10.21 -4.73 11.01
N LEU A 22 -9.70 -3.49 11.08
CA LEU A 22 -9.51 -2.81 12.36
C LEU A 22 -10.83 -2.61 13.09
N LYS A 23 -11.86 -2.15 12.38
CA LYS A 23 -13.18 -1.86 12.95
C LYS A 23 -13.90 -3.11 13.48
N GLU A 24 -13.86 -4.20 12.72
CA GLU A 24 -14.69 -5.38 12.97
C GLU A 24 -13.97 -6.45 13.79
N LYS A 25 -12.64 -6.52 13.70
CA LYS A 25 -11.88 -7.67 14.21
C LYS A 25 -10.77 -7.32 15.18
N ALA A 26 -10.25 -6.10 15.17
CA ALA A 26 -9.05 -5.78 15.96
C ALA A 26 -9.30 -5.47 17.44
N GLY A 27 -10.57 -5.41 17.87
CA GLY A 27 -10.96 -5.18 19.27
C GLY A 27 -10.45 -3.83 19.78
N LYS A 28 -11.04 -2.73 19.31
CA LYS A 28 -10.61 -1.38 19.74
C LYS A 28 -11.06 -1.14 21.19
N ASP A 29 -10.10 -0.88 22.07
CA ASP A 29 -10.31 -0.44 23.45
C ASP A 29 -9.59 0.89 23.70
N GLY A 30 -10.37 1.95 23.95
CA GLY A 30 -9.86 3.31 24.02
C GLY A 30 -9.05 3.71 22.77
N GLU A 31 -7.75 3.91 22.96
CA GLU A 31 -6.79 4.31 21.92
C GLU A 31 -6.06 3.12 21.27
N PHE A 32 -6.23 1.90 21.78
CA PHE A 32 -5.47 0.72 21.37
C PHE A 32 -6.35 -0.35 20.71
N TYR A 33 -5.71 -1.24 19.94
CA TYR A 33 -6.33 -2.45 19.40
C TYR A 33 -5.81 -3.67 20.16
N GLU A 34 -6.71 -4.48 20.72
CA GLU A 34 -6.38 -5.61 21.58
C GLU A 34 -5.91 -6.87 20.83
N HIS A 35 -6.17 -6.96 19.52
CA HIS A 35 -5.91 -8.18 18.74
C HIS A 35 -4.80 -7.97 17.68
N PRO A 36 -3.51 -8.23 18.02
CA PRO A 36 -2.37 -7.94 17.15
C PRO A 36 -2.39 -8.68 15.80
N LYS A 37 -3.04 -9.84 15.74
CA LYS A 37 -3.23 -10.57 14.47
C LYS A 37 -3.97 -9.71 13.44
N TYR A 38 -5.04 -9.03 13.85
CA TYR A 38 -5.86 -8.22 12.94
C TYR A 38 -5.24 -6.86 12.68
N VAL A 39 -4.48 -6.30 13.63
CA VAL A 39 -3.65 -5.12 13.38
C VAL A 39 -2.62 -5.40 12.28
N ARG A 40 -1.85 -6.48 12.39
CA ARG A 40 -0.88 -6.88 11.36
C ARG A 40 -1.53 -7.15 10.00
N ALA A 41 -2.68 -7.79 9.98
CA ALA A 41 -3.42 -8.04 8.75
C ALA A 41 -3.89 -6.73 8.09
N ALA A 42 -4.37 -5.77 8.88
CA ALA A 42 -4.79 -4.47 8.38
C ALA A 42 -3.60 -3.63 7.87
N GLY A 43 -2.49 -3.57 8.61
CA GLY A 43 -1.26 -2.86 8.21
C GLY A 43 -0.74 -3.39 6.88
N HIS A 44 -0.56 -4.71 6.77
CA HIS A 44 -0.13 -5.35 5.53
C HIS A 44 -1.04 -5.02 4.35
N LEU A 45 -2.37 -5.09 4.55
CA LEU A 45 -3.33 -4.83 3.49
C LEU A 45 -3.35 -3.35 3.07
N ALA A 46 -3.20 -2.44 4.03
CA ALA A 46 -3.10 -1.01 3.75
C ALA A 46 -1.83 -0.69 2.95
N TYR A 47 -0.68 -1.25 3.36
CA TYR A 47 0.58 -1.08 2.66
C TYR A 47 0.54 -1.64 1.23
N MET A 48 -0.10 -2.80 1.02
CA MET A 48 -0.36 -3.34 -0.32
C MET A 48 -1.13 -2.34 -1.20
N GLY A 49 -2.15 -1.66 -0.66
CA GLY A 49 -2.86 -0.61 -1.38
C GLY A 49 -1.93 0.51 -1.87
N VAL A 50 -1.03 0.99 -1.00
CA VAL A 50 -0.01 1.99 -1.36
C VAL A 50 0.89 1.49 -2.50
N LEU A 51 1.38 0.25 -2.39
CA LEU A 51 2.26 -0.35 -3.42
C LEU A 51 1.57 -0.50 -4.77
N ILE A 52 0.29 -0.90 -4.80
CA ILE A 52 -0.49 -1.03 -6.05
C ILE A 52 -0.65 0.35 -6.72
N ALA A 53 -0.92 1.40 -5.93
CA ALA A 53 -1.01 2.76 -6.46
C ALA A 53 0.32 3.23 -7.07
N LEU A 54 1.43 2.97 -6.38
CA LEU A 54 2.76 3.34 -6.87
C LEU A 54 3.18 2.51 -8.08
N ASP A 55 2.87 1.21 -8.11
CA ASP A 55 3.12 0.36 -9.27
C ASP A 55 2.42 0.91 -10.51
N GLU A 56 1.17 1.35 -10.36
CA GLU A 56 0.43 1.95 -11.47
C GLU A 56 1.02 3.30 -11.90
N LEU A 57 1.46 4.13 -10.95
CA LEU A 57 2.11 5.40 -11.26
C LEU A 57 3.47 5.21 -11.97
N MET A 58 4.24 4.20 -11.55
CA MET A 58 5.51 3.83 -12.17
C MET A 58 5.30 3.34 -13.62
N LYS A 59 4.27 2.53 -13.87
CA LYS A 59 3.89 2.10 -15.22
C LYS A 59 3.54 3.28 -16.12
N HIS A 60 2.75 4.24 -15.64
CA HIS A 60 2.43 5.47 -16.39
C HIS A 60 3.64 6.36 -16.65
N SER A 61 4.74 6.14 -15.92
CA SER A 61 6.02 6.82 -16.11
C SER A 61 7.04 6.01 -16.92
N ASP A 62 6.59 4.95 -17.61
CA ASP A 62 7.42 3.99 -18.36
C ASP A 62 8.51 3.27 -17.53
N ILE A 63 8.37 3.29 -16.19
CA ILE A 63 9.29 2.60 -15.28
C ILE A 63 8.73 1.21 -15.01
N THR A 64 9.38 0.22 -15.62
CA THR A 64 9.04 -1.19 -15.44
C THR A 64 10.24 -1.97 -14.91
N LYS A 65 10.00 -2.82 -13.91
CA LYS A 65 11.00 -3.72 -13.34
C LYS A 65 10.51 -5.15 -13.50
N LYS A 66 11.33 -6.02 -14.10
CA LYS A 66 10.99 -7.44 -14.32
C LYS A 66 11.10 -8.28 -13.03
N SER A 67 11.96 -7.89 -12.10
CA SER A 67 12.10 -8.55 -10.81
C SER A 67 11.11 -7.99 -9.79
N ARG A 68 10.93 -8.71 -8.67
CA ARG A 68 10.21 -8.19 -7.50
C ARG A 68 10.82 -6.85 -7.07
N LYS A 69 9.96 -5.85 -6.87
CA LYS A 69 10.38 -4.53 -6.36
C LYS A 69 10.69 -4.62 -4.87
N LYS A 70 11.69 -3.86 -4.44
CA LYS A 70 12.04 -3.63 -3.04
C LYS A 70 11.57 -2.23 -2.64
N VAL A 71 11.61 -1.91 -1.35
CA VAL A 71 11.19 -0.59 -0.84
C VAL A 71 12.02 0.54 -1.47
N GLU A 72 13.30 0.30 -1.71
CA GLU A 72 14.22 1.28 -2.29
C GLU A 72 13.82 1.68 -3.71
N ASP A 73 13.21 0.76 -4.48
CA ASP A 73 12.73 1.06 -5.84
C ASP A 73 11.64 2.15 -5.83
N TYR A 74 10.77 2.12 -4.82
CA TYR A 74 9.70 3.10 -4.63
C TYR A 74 10.26 4.42 -4.06
N GLN A 75 11.22 4.33 -3.14
CA GLN A 75 11.89 5.50 -2.57
C GLN A 75 12.66 6.28 -3.63
N GLU A 76 13.44 5.60 -4.48
CA GLU A 76 14.17 6.22 -5.59
C GLU A 76 13.20 6.87 -6.59
N PHE A 77 12.13 6.15 -6.94
CA PHE A 77 11.09 6.64 -7.85
C PHE A 77 10.47 7.95 -7.35
N LEU A 78 10.10 8.03 -6.06
CA LEU A 78 9.49 9.19 -5.43
C LEU A 78 10.49 10.31 -5.14
N GLY A 79 11.70 9.97 -4.70
CA GLY A 79 12.75 10.94 -4.38
C GLY A 79 13.15 11.80 -5.58
N ASN A 80 13.13 11.22 -6.78
CA ASN A 80 13.40 11.91 -8.03
C ASN A 80 12.22 12.77 -8.55
N ARG A 81 11.04 12.71 -7.91
CA ARG A 81 9.80 13.35 -8.40
C ARG A 81 9.19 14.32 -7.41
N ASN A 82 9.00 13.89 -6.17
CA ASN A 82 8.29 14.67 -5.16
C ASN A 82 8.74 14.25 -3.75
N ARG A 83 9.55 15.11 -3.11
CA ARG A 83 10.06 14.87 -1.75
C ARG A 83 8.96 14.70 -0.71
N LYS A 84 7.84 15.41 -0.83
CA LYS A 84 6.70 15.28 0.09
C LYS A 84 6.05 13.90 -0.03
N MET A 85 5.92 13.39 -1.24
CA MET A 85 5.39 12.04 -1.45
C MET A 85 6.37 10.96 -0.96
N LEU A 86 7.68 11.17 -1.10
CA LEU A 86 8.69 10.31 -0.49
C LEU A 86 8.53 10.27 1.04
N THR A 87 8.33 11.42 1.69
CA THR A 87 8.07 11.49 3.14
C THR A 87 6.84 10.66 3.53
N TYR A 88 5.71 10.84 2.84
CA TYR A 88 4.49 10.07 3.13
C TYR A 88 4.67 8.57 2.88
N PHE A 89 5.44 8.18 1.86
CA PHE A 89 5.73 6.78 1.61
C PHE A 89 6.60 6.16 2.72
N ASN A 90 7.61 6.89 3.20
CA ASN A 90 8.45 6.43 4.30
C ASN A 90 7.64 6.31 5.60
N GLU A 91 6.77 7.27 5.90
CA GLU A 91 5.85 7.17 7.05
C GLU A 91 4.94 5.95 6.94
N ALA A 92 4.39 5.69 5.74
CA ALA A 92 3.57 4.50 5.50
C ALA A 92 4.36 3.19 5.66
N TYR A 93 5.64 3.16 5.27
CA TYR A 93 6.51 1.99 5.43
C TYR A 93 6.85 1.70 6.90
N GLU A 94 7.04 2.74 7.70
CA GLU A 94 7.35 2.58 9.14
C GLU A 94 6.10 2.23 9.96
N LEU A 95 4.92 2.70 9.55
CA LEU A 95 3.69 2.57 10.34
C LEU A 95 2.79 1.38 9.98
N LEU A 96 2.91 0.81 8.76
CA LEU A 96 1.98 -0.21 8.23
C LEU A 96 2.65 -1.57 7.98
#